data_AF-A0A1I7VWB0-F1
#
_entry.id   AF-A0A1I7VWB0-F1
#
_cell.length_a   1.000
_cell.length_b   1.000
_cell.length_c   1.000
_cell.angle_alpha   90.00
_cell.angle_beta   90.00
_cell.angle_gamma   90.00
#
_symmetry.space_group_name_H-M   'P 1'
#
loop_
_entity.id
_entity.type
_entity.pdbx_description
1 polymer ?
#
loop_
_entity_poly.entity_id
_entity_poly.type
_entity_poly.pdbx_seq_one_letter_code
_entity_poly.pdbx_strand_id
1 'polypeptide(L)'
;MDETGTPATVGGDESEKKKRRGPVGERMGIVEQTRLAPEFVVDIEKYYKYQEDVDKLVDRLEVVLQNNETILRHGNVECGEAADPYEVFAQNINFFRQFHMESVQAPLVEAEAVVKRLAIMNREMQAKGRRSIRKMRRFVTQEKLAMIEAQKKLMQARDTMDAARHALKQTRTTEMVEEKGKFYERMVSEFDQQAARVAAFPEHLPTDKEEHQKELFDYFESLKNFHENANLLLEEHLPKMKMPSQTSVTNPGQQ
;
A
#
# COMPACT_ATOMS: atom_id res chain seq x y z
N MET A 1 49.24 -45.74 54.50
CA MET A 1 48.71 -45.89 53.13
C MET A 1 47.67 -44.80 52.96
N ASP A 2 48.03 -43.55 53.25
CA ASP A 2 48.88 -42.63 52.45
C ASP A 2 47.95 -41.92 51.45
N GLU A 3 47.53 -40.69 51.79
CA GLU A 3 48.09 -39.42 51.29
C GLU A 3 47.69 -39.17 49.82
N THR A 4 47.34 -38.00 49.30
CA THR A 4 47.09 -36.61 49.71
C THR A 4 46.59 -35.93 48.42
N GLY A 5 45.87 -34.80 48.52
CA GLY A 5 45.94 -33.76 47.48
C GLY A 5 44.63 -33.33 46.80
N THR A 6 44.06 -32.23 47.30
CA THR A 6 43.32 -31.20 46.53
C THR A 6 44.23 -29.95 46.48
N PRO A 7 44.01 -28.85 45.70
CA PRO A 7 42.92 -28.50 44.76
C PRO A 7 43.32 -27.65 43.51
N ALA A 8 42.29 -27.09 42.84
CA ALA A 8 42.26 -25.87 41.98
C ALA A 8 42.61 -26.06 40.48
N THR A 9 41.93 -25.47 39.47
CA THR A 9 41.07 -24.27 39.40
C THR A 9 40.34 -24.21 38.03
N VAL A 10 39.04 -23.88 38.06
CA VAL A 10 38.28 -22.84 37.31
C VAL A 10 38.55 -22.57 35.81
N GLY A 11 37.43 -22.52 35.07
CA GLY A 11 37.22 -21.70 33.85
C GLY A 11 36.84 -22.57 32.66
N GLY A 12 35.67 -22.48 32.03
CA GLY A 12 34.73 -21.38 31.92
C GLY A 12 34.32 -21.28 30.44
N ASP A 13 33.02 -21.37 30.23
CA ASP A 13 32.27 -20.63 29.22
C ASP A 13 31.97 -21.20 27.83
N GLU A 14 30.73 -20.90 27.47
CA GLU A 14 29.98 -21.18 26.25
C GLU A 14 30.73 -20.78 24.97
N SER A 15 30.72 -21.64 23.95
CA SER A 15 30.77 -21.21 22.53
C SER A 15 30.67 -22.38 21.53
N GLU A 16 29.68 -23.26 21.67
CA GLU A 16 29.33 -24.22 20.61
C GLU A 16 27.95 -23.95 20.00
N LYS A 17 27.76 -22.77 19.41
CA LYS A 17 26.67 -22.50 18.46
C LYS A 17 27.15 -21.67 17.27
N LYS A 18 28.04 -22.23 16.44
CA LYS A 18 28.25 -21.72 15.07
C LYS A 18 28.88 -22.76 14.14
N LYS A 19 28.11 -23.79 13.78
CA LYS A 19 28.43 -24.65 12.61
C LYS A 19 27.16 -25.04 11.86
N ARG A 20 26.70 -24.17 10.96
CA ARG A 20 25.90 -24.56 9.78
C ARG A 20 26.20 -23.60 8.62
N ARG A 21 27.26 -23.89 7.86
CA ARG A 21 27.45 -23.37 6.50
C ARG A 21 27.30 -24.55 5.54
N GLY A 22 26.22 -24.56 4.77
CA GLY A 22 25.91 -25.57 3.75
C GLY A 22 26.81 -25.45 2.51
N PRO A 23 26.75 -26.42 1.58
CA PRO A 23 27.83 -26.74 0.65
C PRO A 23 27.94 -25.80 -0.55
N VAL A 24 29.18 -25.68 -1.03
CA VAL A 24 29.66 -24.93 -2.20
C VAL A 24 29.23 -25.64 -3.48
N GLY A 25 28.62 -24.91 -4.42
CA GLY A 25 28.12 -25.47 -5.68
C GLY A 25 28.27 -24.54 -6.89
N GLU A 26 29.28 -24.90 -7.69
CA GLU A 26 29.50 -24.83 -9.15
C GLU A 26 29.69 -23.52 -9.94
N ARG A 27 30.65 -23.64 -10.89
CA ARG A 27 31.42 -22.61 -11.59
C ARG A 27 30.76 -22.16 -12.89
N MET A 28 30.71 -20.84 -13.09
CA MET A 28 30.84 -20.21 -14.41
C MET A 28 31.50 -18.84 -14.21
N GLY A 29 32.74 -18.62 -14.70
CA GLY A 29 33.34 -17.27 -14.78
C GLY A 29 33.92 -16.64 -13.50
N ILE A 30 34.86 -17.34 -12.84
CA ILE A 30 35.97 -16.87 -11.95
C ILE A 30 35.65 -15.98 -10.71
N VAL A 31 34.40 -15.82 -10.28
CA VAL A 31 34.12 -15.41 -8.88
C VAL A 31 33.03 -16.32 -8.30
N GLU A 32 33.35 -17.07 -7.24
CA GLU A 32 32.35 -17.87 -6.51
C GLU A 32 31.34 -16.95 -5.84
N GLN A 33 30.09 -16.99 -6.31
CA GLN A 33 29.03 -16.11 -5.82
C GLN A 33 28.40 -16.65 -4.53
N THR A 34 28.25 -15.79 -3.53
CA THR A 34 27.60 -16.11 -2.26
C THR A 34 26.09 -16.26 -2.49
N ARG A 35 25.52 -17.40 -2.11
CA ARG A 35 24.07 -17.62 -2.13
C ARG A 35 23.43 -17.02 -0.88
N LEU A 36 22.29 -16.33 -1.06
CA LEU A 36 21.44 -15.93 0.07
C LEU A 36 20.82 -17.17 0.72
N ALA A 37 20.50 -17.08 2.00
CA ALA A 37 19.78 -18.15 2.70
C ALA A 37 18.41 -18.37 2.03
N PRO A 38 17.97 -19.62 1.79
CA PRO A 38 16.67 -19.88 1.15
C PRO A 38 15.51 -19.20 1.87
N GLU A 39 15.49 -19.23 3.20
CA GLU A 39 14.41 -18.66 4.00
C GLU A 39 14.31 -17.13 3.82
N PHE A 40 15.46 -16.47 3.68
CA PHE A 40 15.52 -15.04 3.41
C PHE A 40 14.92 -14.70 2.03
N VAL A 41 15.18 -15.53 1.01
CA VAL A 41 14.59 -15.36 -0.32
C VAL A 41 13.07 -15.56 -0.26
N VAL A 42 12.62 -16.60 0.43
CA VAL A 42 11.19 -16.91 0.62
C VAL A 42 10.46 -15.76 1.31
N ASP A 43 11.06 -15.12 2.33
CA ASP A 43 10.42 -14.01 3.04
C ASP A 43 10.34 -12.73 2.19
N ILE A 44 11.36 -12.47 1.36
CA ILE A 44 11.31 -11.41 0.35
C ILE A 44 10.17 -11.66 -0.67
N GLU A 45 10.05 -12.88 -1.16
CA GLU A 45 8.99 -13.26 -2.11
C GLU A 45 7.59 -13.07 -1.51
N LYS A 46 7.40 -13.50 -0.26
CA LYS A 46 6.13 -13.26 0.47
C LYS A 46 5.82 -11.78 0.61
N TYR A 47 6.83 -10.95 0.91
CA TYR A 47 6.65 -9.51 1.04
C TYR A 47 6.23 -8.88 -0.29
N TYR A 48 6.91 -9.21 -1.40
CA TYR A 48 6.52 -8.73 -2.73
C TYR A 48 5.13 -9.21 -3.14
N LYS A 49 4.78 -10.45 -2.80
CA LYS A 49 3.45 -10.98 -3.11
C LYS A 49 2.37 -10.18 -2.39
N TYR A 50 2.59 -9.88 -1.11
CA TYR A 50 1.67 -9.03 -0.34
C TYR A 50 1.60 -7.61 -0.92
N GLN A 51 2.73 -7.01 -1.31
CA GLN A 51 2.73 -5.71 -1.99
C GLN A 51 1.87 -5.70 -3.25
N GLU A 52 1.99 -6.73 -4.10
CA GLU A 52 1.18 -6.85 -5.31
C GLU A 52 -0.32 -6.97 -5.01
N ASP A 53 -0.68 -7.71 -3.96
CA ASP A 53 -2.07 -7.88 -3.57
C ASP A 53 -2.66 -6.59 -2.98
N VAL A 54 -1.88 -5.83 -2.21
CA VAL A 54 -2.27 -4.50 -1.70
C VAL A 54 -2.41 -3.48 -2.85
N ASP A 55 -1.52 -3.52 -3.84
CA ASP A 55 -1.57 -2.64 -5.03
C ASP A 55 -2.91 -2.79 -5.77
N LYS A 56 -3.29 -4.04 -6.06
CA LYS A 56 -4.58 -4.38 -6.68
C LYS A 56 -5.78 -4.02 -5.80
N LEU A 57 -5.63 -4.12 -4.48
CA LEU A 57 -6.68 -3.77 -3.53
C LEU A 57 -6.91 -2.26 -3.54
N VAL A 58 -5.85 -1.46 -3.45
CA VAL A 58 -5.92 0.01 -3.52
C VAL A 58 -6.63 0.45 -4.79
N ASP A 59 -6.24 -0.06 -5.96
CA ASP A 59 -6.89 0.26 -7.23
C ASP A 59 -8.41 0.03 -7.19
N ARG A 60 -8.84 -1.12 -6.64
CA ARG A 60 -10.27 -1.48 -6.53
C ARG A 60 -11.02 -0.57 -5.57
N LEU A 61 -10.40 -0.21 -4.44
CA LEU A 61 -11.00 0.69 -3.46
C LEU A 61 -11.14 2.12 -4.03
N GLU A 62 -10.17 2.57 -4.83
CA GLU A 62 -10.23 3.90 -5.45
C GLU A 62 -11.32 4.00 -6.52
N VAL A 63 -11.52 2.96 -7.33
CA VAL A 63 -12.60 2.91 -8.34
C VAL A 63 -14.00 3.06 -7.72
N VAL A 64 -14.20 2.55 -6.51
CA VAL A 64 -15.48 2.70 -5.79
C VAL A 64 -15.70 4.13 -5.31
N LEU A 65 -14.64 4.86 -4.94
CA LEU A 65 -14.75 6.26 -4.54
C LEU A 65 -14.86 7.21 -5.73
N GLN A 66 -14.24 6.86 -6.85
CA GLN A 66 -14.14 7.69 -8.04
C GLN A 66 -14.23 6.85 -9.31
N ASN A 67 -15.42 6.80 -9.89
CA ASN A 67 -15.69 6.02 -11.11
C ASN A 67 -15.05 6.61 -12.37
N ASN A 68 -14.59 7.87 -12.33
CA ASN A 68 -13.93 8.50 -13.47
C ASN A 68 -12.45 8.08 -13.54
N GLU A 69 -12.14 7.14 -14.44
CA GLU A 69 -10.77 6.67 -14.67
C GLU A 69 -9.78 7.79 -15.00
N THR A 70 -10.22 8.87 -15.66
CA THR A 70 -9.28 9.95 -16.01
C THR A 70 -8.77 10.67 -14.77
N ILE A 71 -9.59 10.82 -13.74
CA ILE A 71 -9.19 11.41 -12.45
C ILE A 71 -8.23 10.45 -11.72
N LEU A 72 -8.57 9.16 -11.68
CA LEU A 72 -7.74 8.12 -11.05
C LEU A 72 -6.35 8.02 -11.68
N ARG A 73 -6.24 8.12 -13.02
CA ARG A 73 -4.94 8.10 -13.73
C ARG A 73 -3.99 9.20 -13.31
N HIS A 74 -4.50 10.32 -12.78
CA HIS A 74 -3.69 11.39 -12.21
C HIS A 74 -3.36 11.18 -10.71
N GLY A 75 -3.73 10.02 -10.15
CA GLY A 75 -3.55 9.69 -8.73
C GLY A 75 -4.53 10.41 -7.79
N ASN A 76 -5.60 10.98 -8.33
CA ASN A 76 -6.62 11.71 -7.58
C ASN A 76 -7.86 10.86 -7.35
N VAL A 77 -8.58 11.15 -6.27
CA VAL A 77 -9.89 10.54 -5.95
C VAL A 77 -10.98 11.61 -5.93
N GLU A 78 -10.68 12.77 -5.37
CA GLU A 78 -11.62 13.88 -5.26
C GLU A 78 -11.97 14.47 -6.64
N CYS A 79 -13.26 14.73 -6.86
CA CYS A 79 -13.74 15.48 -8.01
C CYS A 79 -13.16 16.90 -8.04
N GLY A 80 -12.81 17.40 -9.23
CA GLY A 80 -12.49 18.82 -9.42
C GLY A 80 -13.67 19.74 -9.06
N GLU A 81 -13.40 21.02 -8.85
CA GLU A 81 -14.46 22.01 -8.54
C GLU A 81 -15.55 22.01 -9.63
N ALA A 82 -16.83 21.99 -9.23
CA ALA A 82 -17.99 21.92 -10.11
C ALA A 82 -18.06 20.70 -11.06
N ALA A 83 -17.19 19.70 -10.89
CA ALA A 83 -17.11 18.52 -11.74
C ALA A 83 -17.69 17.26 -11.09
N ASP A 84 -18.21 17.35 -9.86
CA ASP A 84 -18.89 16.22 -9.24
C ASP A 84 -20.18 15.88 -9.99
N PRO A 85 -20.50 14.60 -10.24
CA PRO A 85 -21.70 14.22 -10.98
C PRO A 85 -23.00 14.80 -10.41
N TYR A 86 -23.12 14.90 -9.08
CA TYR A 86 -24.28 15.51 -8.45
C TYR A 86 -24.28 17.04 -8.65
N GLU A 87 -23.13 17.71 -8.61
CA GLU A 87 -23.06 19.15 -8.92
C GLU A 87 -23.51 19.46 -10.34
N VAL A 88 -22.99 18.68 -11.31
CA VAL A 88 -23.38 18.81 -12.72
C VAL A 88 -24.88 18.56 -12.87
N PHE A 89 -25.43 17.57 -12.17
CA PHE A 89 -26.87 17.31 -12.22
C PHE A 89 -27.70 18.44 -11.60
N ALA A 90 -27.28 18.99 -10.46
CA ALA A 90 -27.96 20.12 -9.84
C ALA A 90 -27.96 21.38 -10.74
N GLN A 91 -26.83 21.66 -11.41
CA GLN A 91 -26.73 22.75 -12.39
C GLN A 91 -27.72 22.55 -13.53
N ASN A 92 -27.83 21.33 -14.06
CA ASN A 92 -28.79 21.00 -15.10
C ASN A 92 -30.24 21.20 -14.62
N ILE A 93 -30.61 20.73 -13.42
CA ILE A 93 -31.95 20.95 -12.85
C ILE A 93 -32.27 22.46 -12.78
N ASN A 94 -31.33 23.26 -12.29
CA ASN A 94 -31.48 24.71 -12.20
C ASN A 94 -31.73 25.33 -13.58
N PHE A 95 -30.91 24.97 -14.57
CA PHE A 95 -31.01 25.46 -15.95
C PHE A 95 -32.33 25.07 -16.61
N PHE A 96 -32.79 23.84 -16.42
CA PHE A 96 -34.03 23.36 -17.04
C PHE A 96 -35.29 23.90 -16.38
N ARG A 97 -35.23 24.24 -15.08
CA ARG A 97 -36.39 24.70 -14.30
C ARG A 97 -37.14 25.87 -14.96
N GLN A 98 -36.42 26.79 -15.60
CA GLN A 98 -37.01 27.96 -16.26
C GLN A 98 -37.97 27.63 -17.42
N PHE A 99 -37.87 26.43 -18.00
CA PHE A 99 -38.71 25.98 -19.11
C PHE A 99 -40.01 25.29 -18.65
N HIS A 100 -40.24 25.20 -17.34
CA HIS A 100 -41.41 24.54 -16.76
C HIS A 100 -42.38 25.52 -16.08
N MET A 101 -43.65 25.10 -15.96
CA MET A 101 -44.68 25.86 -15.24
C MET A 101 -44.37 25.95 -13.74
N GLU A 102 -44.85 26.99 -13.08
CA GLU A 102 -44.57 27.28 -11.66
C GLU A 102 -44.92 26.10 -10.71
N SER A 103 -45.99 25.36 -11.01
CA SER A 103 -46.39 24.15 -10.28
C SER A 103 -45.36 23.02 -10.31
N VAL A 104 -44.49 23.01 -11.32
CA VAL A 104 -43.38 22.06 -11.51
C VAL A 104 -42.05 22.63 -11.00
N GLN A 105 -41.92 23.95 -10.97
CA GLN A 105 -40.69 24.60 -10.53
C GLN A 105 -40.40 24.35 -9.05
N ALA A 106 -41.41 24.35 -8.18
CA ALA A 106 -41.22 24.11 -6.74
C ALA A 106 -40.62 22.72 -6.44
N PRO A 107 -41.16 21.60 -6.96
CA PRO A 107 -40.49 20.29 -6.85
C PRO A 107 -39.07 20.24 -7.42
N LEU A 108 -38.78 20.98 -8.50
CA LEU A 108 -37.44 21.05 -9.08
C LEU A 108 -36.45 21.84 -8.19
N VAL A 109 -36.89 22.87 -7.47
CA VAL A 109 -36.07 23.55 -6.45
C VAL A 109 -35.67 22.56 -5.35
N GLU A 110 -36.61 21.75 -4.89
CA GLU A 110 -36.35 20.75 -3.86
C GLU A 110 -35.38 19.66 -4.37
N ALA A 111 -35.58 19.17 -5.59
CA ALA A 111 -34.68 18.22 -6.23
C ALA A 111 -33.26 18.79 -6.38
N GLU A 112 -33.12 20.04 -6.83
CA GLU A 112 -31.83 20.73 -6.91
C GLU A 112 -31.13 20.77 -5.54
N ALA A 113 -31.86 21.14 -4.47
CA ALA A 113 -31.30 21.25 -3.13
C ALA A 113 -30.81 19.89 -2.59
N VAL A 114 -31.56 18.81 -2.81
CA VAL A 114 -31.17 17.45 -2.40
C VAL A 114 -29.93 17.01 -3.16
N VAL A 115 -29.90 17.20 -4.48
CA VAL A 115 -28.75 16.81 -5.30
C VAL A 115 -27.49 17.59 -4.89
N LYS A 116 -27.61 18.89 -4.56
CA LYS A 116 -26.48 19.66 -3.99
C LYS A 116 -25.98 19.09 -2.67
N ARG A 117 -26.87 18.61 -1.80
CA ARG A 117 -26.45 17.95 -0.54
C ARG A 117 -25.75 16.62 -0.81
N LEU A 118 -26.24 15.83 -1.77
CA LEU A 118 -25.58 14.59 -2.20
C LEU A 118 -24.16 14.86 -2.74
N ALA A 119 -23.96 15.95 -3.48
CA ALA A 119 -22.62 16.37 -3.92
C ALA A 119 -21.65 16.60 -2.76
N ILE A 120 -22.09 17.33 -1.73
CA ILE A 120 -21.28 17.59 -0.53
C ILE A 120 -20.91 16.26 0.16
N MET A 121 -21.90 15.39 0.36
CA MET A 121 -21.69 14.07 0.96
C MET A 121 -20.74 13.20 0.12
N ASN A 122 -20.85 13.23 -1.21
CA ASN A 122 -20.00 12.45 -2.11
C ASN A 122 -18.54 12.94 -2.05
N ARG A 123 -18.32 14.25 -2.05
CA ARG A 123 -16.98 14.84 -1.88
C ARG A 123 -16.37 14.47 -0.53
N GLU A 124 -17.16 14.52 0.54
CA GLU A 124 -16.70 14.12 1.86
C GLU A 124 -16.34 12.63 1.93
N MET A 125 -17.17 11.77 1.32
CA MET A 125 -16.90 10.34 1.18
C MET A 125 -15.59 10.08 0.41
N GLN A 126 -15.37 10.77 -0.72
CA GLN A 126 -14.13 10.68 -1.49
C GLN A 126 -12.91 11.06 -0.67
N ALA A 127 -12.97 12.21 0.02
CA ALA A 127 -11.86 12.71 0.82
C ALA A 127 -11.56 11.80 2.03
N LYS A 128 -12.59 11.32 2.74
CA LYS A 128 -12.44 10.39 3.86
C LYS A 128 -11.96 9.04 3.39
N GLY A 129 -12.60 8.44 2.39
CA GLY A 129 -12.20 7.16 1.82
C GLY A 129 -10.77 7.16 1.33
N ARG A 130 -10.34 8.21 0.61
CA ARG A 130 -8.93 8.39 0.19
C ARG A 130 -7.99 8.43 1.38
N ARG A 131 -8.35 9.16 2.44
CA ARG A 131 -7.55 9.27 3.66
C ARG A 131 -7.45 7.94 4.40
N SER A 132 -8.54 7.17 4.44
CA SER A 132 -8.60 5.88 5.12
C SER A 132 -7.67 4.85 4.53
N ILE A 133 -7.29 4.95 3.24
CA ILE A 133 -6.38 4.00 2.56
C ILE A 133 -4.96 4.56 2.33
N ARG A 134 -4.60 5.62 3.06
CA ARG A 134 -3.37 6.40 2.79
C ARG A 134 -2.09 5.57 3.00
N LYS A 135 -2.04 4.73 4.02
CA LYS A 135 -0.87 3.90 4.32
C LYS A 135 -0.74 2.79 3.30
N MET A 136 -1.82 2.10 2.93
CA MET A 136 -1.81 1.15 1.81
C MET A 136 -1.29 1.79 0.52
N ARG A 137 -1.74 3.00 0.18
CA ARG A 137 -1.20 3.76 -0.97
C ARG A 137 0.29 4.04 -0.83
N ARG A 138 0.76 4.44 0.35
CA ARG A 138 2.17 4.71 0.62
C ARG A 138 3.02 3.44 0.52
N PHE A 139 2.51 2.33 1.03
CA PHE A 139 3.14 1.02 1.02
C PHE A 139 3.46 0.59 -0.42
N VAL A 140 2.49 0.74 -1.33
CA VAL A 140 2.67 0.29 -2.73
C VAL A 140 3.47 1.28 -3.58
N THR A 141 3.43 2.59 -3.28
CA THR A 141 4.12 3.61 -4.07
C THR A 141 5.54 3.93 -3.59
N GLN A 142 5.78 3.92 -2.28
CA GLN A 142 7.06 4.34 -1.69
C GLN A 142 7.85 3.14 -1.17
N GLU A 143 7.24 2.28 -0.37
CA GLU A 143 7.97 1.19 0.29
C GLU A 143 8.38 0.10 -0.70
N LYS A 144 7.57 -0.16 -1.72
CA LYS A 144 7.95 -0.99 -2.87
C LYS A 144 9.23 -0.53 -3.54
N LEU A 145 9.37 0.77 -3.80
CA LEU A 145 10.58 1.34 -4.39
C LEU A 145 11.76 1.25 -3.44
N ALA A 146 11.56 1.53 -2.15
CA ALA A 146 12.60 1.42 -1.13
C ALA A 146 13.13 -0.02 -1.00
N MET A 147 12.24 -1.02 -1.04
CA MET A 147 12.61 -2.43 -0.99
C MET A 147 13.40 -2.85 -2.25
N ILE A 148 12.94 -2.45 -3.44
CA ILE A 148 13.67 -2.70 -4.70
C ILE A 148 15.07 -2.09 -4.65
N GLU A 149 15.20 -0.85 -4.15
CA GLU A 149 16.49 -0.18 -4.02
C GLU A 149 17.40 -0.89 -3.00
N ALA A 150 16.86 -1.28 -1.84
CA ALA A 150 17.60 -2.01 -0.82
C ALA A 150 18.09 -3.37 -1.33
N GLN A 151 17.24 -4.13 -2.03
CA GLN A 151 17.61 -5.41 -2.64
C GLN A 151 18.69 -5.22 -3.70
N LYS A 152 18.59 -4.17 -4.53
CA LYS A 152 19.64 -3.84 -5.51
C LYS A 152 20.99 -3.55 -4.83
N LYS A 153 21.00 -2.78 -3.74
CA LYS A 153 22.21 -2.49 -2.96
C LYS A 153 22.79 -3.75 -2.32
N LEU A 154 21.94 -4.65 -1.82
CA LEU A 154 22.35 -5.96 -1.31
C LEU A 154 23.05 -6.80 -2.39
N MET A 155 22.49 -6.84 -3.61
CA MET A 155 23.12 -7.57 -4.72
C MET A 155 24.49 -6.97 -5.10
N GLN A 156 24.61 -5.64 -5.12
CA GLN A 156 25.89 -4.97 -5.37
C GLN A 156 26.93 -5.22 -4.26
N ALA A 157 26.50 -5.18 -3.00
CA ALA A 157 27.36 -5.47 -1.86
C ALA A 157 27.86 -6.92 -1.89
N ARG A 158 26.98 -7.88 -2.26
CA ARG A 158 27.35 -9.27 -2.47
C ARG A 158 28.44 -9.41 -3.53
N ASP A 159 28.20 -8.85 -4.72
CA ASP A 159 29.13 -9.01 -5.83
C ASP A 159 30.50 -8.37 -5.51
N THR A 160 30.51 -7.25 -4.80
CA THR A 160 31.73 -6.59 -4.32
C THR A 160 32.46 -7.43 -3.26
N MET A 161 31.72 -8.00 -2.31
CA MET A 161 32.27 -8.89 -1.28
C MET A 161 32.88 -10.15 -1.90
N ASP A 162 32.21 -10.75 -2.88
CA ASP A 162 32.70 -11.95 -3.56
C ASP A 162 33.96 -11.64 -4.40
N ALA A 163 34.02 -10.49 -5.07
CA ALA A 163 35.22 -10.02 -5.74
C ALA A 163 36.38 -9.79 -4.74
N ALA A 164 36.12 -9.18 -3.58
CA ALA A 164 37.11 -9.00 -2.52
C ALA A 164 37.61 -10.34 -1.97
N ARG A 165 36.71 -11.31 -1.75
CA ARG A 165 37.05 -12.67 -1.33
C ARG A 165 37.98 -13.34 -2.34
N HIS A 166 37.64 -13.25 -3.62
CA HIS A 166 38.45 -13.81 -4.69
C HIS A 166 39.83 -13.15 -4.77
N ALA A 167 39.90 -11.82 -4.68
CA ALA A 167 41.16 -11.08 -4.69
C ALA A 167 42.07 -11.43 -3.50
N LEU A 168 41.49 -11.69 -2.32
CA LEU A 168 42.21 -12.17 -1.14
C LEU A 168 42.77 -13.59 -1.35
N LYS A 169 41.96 -14.51 -1.89
CA LYS A 169 42.38 -15.89 -2.22
C LYS A 169 43.56 -15.94 -3.22
N GLN A 170 43.67 -14.96 -4.11
CA GLN A 170 44.74 -14.90 -5.11
C GLN A 170 46.06 -14.27 -4.61
N THR A 171 46.07 -13.66 -3.42
CA THR A 171 47.25 -12.98 -2.89
C THR A 171 48.29 -13.97 -2.34
N ARG A 172 49.58 -13.69 -2.57
CA ARG A 172 50.70 -14.57 -2.19
C ARG A 172 51.68 -13.97 -1.18
N THR A 173 51.69 -12.64 -1.01
CA THR A 173 52.61 -11.94 -0.09
C THR A 173 51.90 -11.60 1.20
N THR A 174 52.59 -11.79 2.34
CA THR A 174 51.99 -11.68 3.69
C THR A 174 51.40 -10.30 3.97
N GLU A 175 52.10 -9.22 3.59
CA GLU A 175 51.62 -7.84 3.77
C GLU A 175 50.34 -7.55 2.97
N MET A 176 50.26 -8.03 1.72
CA MET A 176 49.06 -7.85 0.90
C MET A 176 47.88 -8.73 1.37
N VAL A 177 48.14 -9.85 2.05
CA VAL A 177 47.09 -10.69 2.65
C VAL A 177 46.40 -9.92 3.78
N GLU A 178 47.15 -9.23 4.63
CA GLU A 178 46.57 -8.41 5.71
C GLU A 178 45.74 -7.25 5.16
N GLU A 179 46.25 -6.52 4.17
CA GLU A 179 45.54 -5.39 3.57
C GLU A 179 44.23 -5.83 2.90
N LYS A 180 44.29 -6.86 2.04
CA LYS A 180 43.08 -7.40 1.38
C LYS A 180 42.15 -8.11 2.36
N GLY A 181 42.67 -8.66 3.46
CA GLY A 181 41.89 -9.23 4.55
C GLY A 181 40.99 -8.18 5.19
N LYS A 182 41.57 -7.04 5.59
CA LYS A 182 40.83 -5.89 6.14
C LYS A 182 39.80 -5.34 5.15
N PHE A 183 40.14 -5.29 3.86
CA PHE A 183 39.18 -4.88 2.83
C PHE A 183 38.01 -5.85 2.70
N TYR A 184 38.28 -7.17 2.65
CA TYR A 184 37.24 -8.19 2.60
C TYR A 184 36.33 -8.13 3.84
N GLU A 185 36.88 -8.01 5.04
CA GLU A 185 36.10 -7.85 6.27
C GLU A 185 35.16 -6.64 6.22
N ARG A 186 35.62 -5.52 5.67
CA ARG A 186 34.77 -4.34 5.45
C ARG A 186 33.62 -4.64 4.50
N MET A 187 33.87 -5.36 3.41
CA MET A 187 32.82 -5.72 2.45
C MET A 187 31.82 -6.74 3.01
N VAL A 188 32.27 -7.65 3.89
CA VAL A 188 31.37 -8.53 4.66
C VAL A 188 30.45 -7.71 5.55
N SER A 189 31.00 -6.74 6.30
CA SER A 189 30.19 -5.85 7.16
C SER A 189 29.17 -5.05 6.35
N GLU A 190 29.54 -4.52 5.18
CA GLU A 190 28.61 -3.82 4.29
C GLU A 190 27.51 -4.76 3.78
N PHE A 191 27.87 -5.98 3.34
CA PHE A 191 26.89 -6.97 2.91
C PHE A 191 25.90 -7.32 4.02
N ASP A 192 26.39 -7.59 5.24
CA ASP A 192 25.55 -7.92 6.40
C ASP A 192 24.62 -6.75 6.76
N GLN A 193 25.10 -5.50 6.68
CA GLN A 193 24.26 -4.31 6.89
C GLN A 193 23.16 -4.17 5.84
N GLN A 194 23.45 -4.39 4.56
CA GLN A 194 22.42 -4.35 3.51
C GLN A 194 21.44 -5.52 3.63
N ALA A 195 21.91 -6.70 4.05
CA ALA A 195 21.05 -7.86 4.29
C ALA A 195 20.07 -7.58 5.43
N ALA A 196 20.54 -6.97 6.53
CA ALA A 196 19.69 -6.55 7.64
C ALA A 196 18.65 -5.50 7.22
N ARG A 197 19.01 -4.54 6.36
CA ARG A 197 18.05 -3.56 5.82
C ARG A 197 16.94 -4.21 5.01
N VAL A 198 17.28 -5.20 4.19
CA VAL A 198 16.29 -5.95 3.39
C VAL A 198 15.44 -6.86 4.29
N ALA A 199 16.03 -7.49 5.31
CA ALA A 199 15.30 -8.33 6.28
C ALA A 199 14.23 -7.55 7.06
N ALA A 200 14.51 -6.28 7.38
CA ALA A 200 13.61 -5.43 8.13
C ALA A 200 12.23 -5.24 7.47
N PHE A 201 12.13 -5.35 6.13
CA PHE A 201 10.86 -5.23 5.41
C PHE A 201 9.90 -6.40 5.72
N PRO A 202 10.25 -7.68 5.44
CA PRO A 202 9.45 -8.82 5.87
C PRO A 202 9.20 -8.88 7.39
N GLU A 203 10.16 -8.44 8.21
CA GLU A 203 10.00 -8.40 9.68
C GLU A 203 8.90 -7.41 10.11
N HIS A 204 8.75 -6.28 9.41
CA HIS A 204 7.73 -5.27 9.72
C HIS A 204 6.34 -5.61 9.17
N LEU A 205 6.27 -6.53 8.20
CA LEU A 205 5.04 -6.91 7.50
C LEU A 205 3.84 -7.26 8.38
N PRO A 206 3.98 -7.93 9.55
CA PRO A 206 2.83 -8.15 10.45
C PRO A 206 2.20 -6.84 10.93
N THR A 207 3.01 -5.84 11.25
CA THR A 207 2.53 -4.51 11.66
C THR A 207 1.79 -3.83 10.50
N ASP A 208 2.38 -3.84 9.30
CA ASP A 208 1.74 -3.27 8.11
C ASP A 208 0.37 -3.90 7.84
N LYS A 209 0.25 -5.23 8.02
CA LYS A 209 -1.01 -5.96 7.87
C LYS A 209 -2.07 -5.49 8.87
N GLU A 210 -1.71 -5.31 10.14
CA GLU A 210 -2.64 -4.81 11.14
C GLU A 210 -3.08 -3.37 10.84
N GLU A 211 -2.17 -2.53 10.35
CA GLU A 211 -2.50 -1.16 9.95
C GLU A 211 -3.42 -1.14 8.74
N HIS A 212 -3.14 -1.93 7.70
CA HIS A 212 -3.99 -2.04 6.52
C HIS A 212 -5.39 -2.58 6.84
N GLN A 213 -5.51 -3.49 7.82
CA GLN A 213 -6.82 -3.95 8.28
C GLN A 213 -7.65 -2.82 8.90
N LYS A 214 -7.03 -1.97 9.73
CA LYS A 214 -7.68 -0.79 10.33
C LYS A 214 -8.14 0.19 9.25
N GLU A 215 -7.28 0.45 8.26
CA GLU A 215 -7.60 1.29 7.10
C GLU A 215 -8.84 0.79 6.33
N LEU A 216 -8.98 -0.52 6.17
CA LEU A 216 -10.16 -1.10 5.53
C LEU A 216 -11.45 -0.86 6.34
N PHE A 217 -11.39 -0.99 7.67
CA PHE A 217 -12.56 -0.69 8.50
C PHE A 217 -12.97 0.78 8.39
N ASP A 218 -12.01 1.71 8.48
CA ASP A 218 -12.27 3.15 8.35
C ASP A 218 -12.82 3.51 6.95
N TYR A 219 -12.35 2.80 5.92
CA TYR A 219 -12.84 2.96 4.54
C TYR A 219 -14.30 2.52 4.42
N PHE A 220 -14.65 1.32 4.89
CA PHE A 220 -16.02 0.81 4.80
C PHE A 220 -16.99 1.60 5.68
N GLU A 221 -16.54 2.09 6.83
CA GLU A 221 -17.34 2.99 7.66
C GLU A 221 -17.66 4.30 6.92
N SER A 222 -16.68 4.86 6.18
CA SER A 222 -16.89 6.05 5.37
C SER A 222 -17.94 5.83 4.26
N LEU A 223 -17.87 4.70 3.56
CA LEU A 223 -18.87 4.31 2.55
C LEU A 223 -20.26 4.10 3.16
N LYS A 224 -20.33 3.36 4.27
CA LYS A 224 -21.58 3.11 4.98
C LYS A 224 -22.27 4.42 5.37
N ASN A 225 -21.52 5.32 6.01
CA ASN A 225 -22.02 6.62 6.45
C ASN A 225 -22.55 7.45 5.26
N PHE A 226 -21.88 7.43 4.11
CA PHE A 226 -22.40 8.09 2.92
C PHE A 226 -23.76 7.53 2.50
N HIS A 227 -23.87 6.20 2.35
CA HIS A 227 -25.09 5.58 1.87
C HIS A 227 -26.26 5.72 2.85
N GLU A 228 -26.03 5.58 4.16
CA GLU A 228 -27.06 5.77 5.18
C GLU A 228 -27.57 7.22 5.19
N ASN A 229 -26.66 8.20 5.17
CA ASN A 229 -27.04 9.61 5.16
C ASN A 229 -27.73 10.02 3.85
N ALA A 230 -27.28 9.49 2.71
CA ALA A 230 -27.94 9.71 1.42
C ALA A 230 -29.36 9.10 1.41
N ASN A 231 -29.54 7.91 1.97
CA ASN A 231 -30.85 7.28 2.08
C ASN A 231 -31.81 8.09 2.95
N LEU A 232 -31.37 8.51 4.14
CA LEU A 232 -32.17 9.35 5.05
C LEU A 232 -32.58 10.67 4.38
N LEU A 233 -31.64 11.32 3.68
CA LEU A 233 -31.91 12.53 2.92
C LEU A 233 -32.99 12.27 1.84
N LEU A 234 -32.88 11.18 1.09
CA LEU A 234 -33.84 10.86 0.03
C LEU A 234 -35.22 10.50 0.60
N GLU A 235 -35.30 9.71 1.67
CA GLU A 235 -36.56 9.36 2.32
C GLU A 235 -37.32 10.60 2.84
N GLU A 236 -36.61 11.58 3.40
CA GLU A 236 -37.22 12.80 3.90
C GLU A 236 -37.79 13.68 2.76
N HIS A 237 -37.09 13.75 1.63
CA HIS A 237 -37.36 14.74 0.59
C HIS A 237 -38.13 14.20 -0.62
N LEU A 238 -38.08 12.90 -0.93
CA LEU A 238 -38.84 12.29 -2.02
C LEU A 238 -40.36 12.56 -1.96
N PRO A 239 -41.03 12.51 -0.79
CA PRO A 239 -42.45 12.84 -0.70
C PRO A 239 -42.77 14.27 -1.12
N LYS A 240 -41.84 15.21 -0.88
CA LYS A 240 -41.97 16.65 -1.20
C LYS A 240 -41.77 16.93 -2.69
N MET A 241 -41.13 16.01 -3.42
CA MET A 241 -40.90 16.08 -4.87
C MET A 241 -42.04 15.48 -5.71
N LYS A 242 -43.13 15.00 -5.08
CA LYS A 242 -44.24 14.40 -5.82
C LYS A 242 -44.91 15.44 -6.71
N MET A 243 -44.84 15.19 -8.02
CA MET A 243 -45.52 15.97 -9.03
C MET A 243 -47.05 15.83 -8.88
N PRO A 244 -47.84 16.90 -9.07
CA PRO A 244 -49.28 16.76 -9.18
C PRO A 244 -49.60 15.82 -10.35
N SER A 245 -50.37 14.77 -10.07
CA SER A 245 -50.83 13.81 -11.08
C SER A 245 -51.44 14.58 -12.24
N GLN A 246 -50.93 14.38 -13.46
CA GLN A 246 -51.57 14.92 -14.66
C GLN A 246 -52.98 14.34 -14.71
N THR A 247 -53.97 15.14 -14.33
CA THR A 247 -55.37 14.81 -14.55
C THR A 247 -55.55 14.81 -16.06
N SER A 248 -55.82 13.63 -16.62
CA SER A 248 -56.15 13.45 -18.02
C SER A 248 -57.23 14.45 -18.39
N VAL A 249 -56.91 15.39 -19.28
CA VAL A 249 -57.90 16.25 -19.92
C VAL A 249 -58.84 15.33 -20.69
N THR A 250 -60.00 15.03 -20.10
CA THR A 250 -61.10 14.37 -20.80
C THR A 250 -61.65 15.41 -21.77
N ASN A 251 -61.39 15.23 -23.06
CA ASN A 251 -62.00 16.02 -24.13
C ASN A 251 -63.53 15.85 -24.06
N PRO A 252 -64.32 16.89 -23.74
CA PRO A 252 -65.76 16.82 -23.83
C PRO A 252 -66.15 17.24 -25.25
N GLY A 253 -66.14 16.29 -26.18
CA GLY A 253 -66.35 16.64 -27.58
C GLY A 253 -66.54 15.47 -28.54
N GLN A 254 -67.33 14.46 -28.15
CA GLN A 254 -68.01 13.57 -29.10
C GLN A 254 -69.35 13.14 -28.50
N GLN A 255 -70.41 13.88 -28.83
CA GLN A 255 -71.79 13.40 -28.90
C GLN A 255 -72.36 13.86 -30.23
#